data_AF-A0A1J4KG75-F1
#
_entry.id   AF-A0A1J4KG75-F1
#
_cell.length_a   1.000
_cell.length_b   1.000
_cell.length_c   1.000
_cell.angle_alpha   90.00
_cell.angle_beta   90.00
_cell.angle_gamma   90.00
#
_symmetry.space_group_name_H-M   'P 1'
#
loop_
_entity.id
_entity.type
_entity.pdbx_description
1 polymer ?
#
loop_
_entity_poly.entity_id
_entity_poly.type
_entity_poly.pdbx_seq_one_letter_code
_entity_poly.pdbx_strand_id
1 'polypeptide(L)'
;MDYDNLKLHSNNTKNAIEYLNRNLKKLSESNCQLNQNSHGSQKKDTERIHHLIIGQFNKSFDEITQVIKITENLLNEANRNNSNSNENRLPSVKDVKENLKSFFIDKIKTKSSPIPTYCGCYAYKNRNIKEGSFICARIITDGKSHFYLYMTTKHENGFCEAFDPTADDLEKEIKVVQFKDDDWTPLPTIIPERPIKRWEHTKSSTVLSLFPEAGEWTTEFYLAKVLAQPSERSDSDERGYELEFEDNSVHIVSEKFVVYYPPHWKT
;
A
#
# COMPACT_ATOMS: atom_id res chain seq x y z
N MET A 1 -2.35 11.23 16.38
CA MET A 1 -1.99 12.41 17.21
C MET A 1 -0.50 12.72 17.10
N ASP A 2 0.35 11.71 16.90
CA ASP A 2 1.81 11.85 16.93
C ASP A 2 2.44 12.47 15.68
N TYR A 3 1.83 12.30 14.50
CA TYR A 3 2.32 12.92 13.27
C TYR A 3 2.22 14.45 13.29
N ASP A 4 1.11 14.99 13.79
CA ASP A 4 0.92 16.44 13.89
C ASP A 4 1.88 17.07 14.90
N ASN A 5 2.16 16.36 16.01
CA ASN A 5 3.18 16.76 16.98
C ASN A 5 4.60 16.72 16.38
N LEU A 6 4.95 15.67 15.63
CA LEU A 6 6.24 15.58 14.94
C LEU A 6 6.43 16.73 13.95
N LYS A 7 5.37 17.04 13.19
CA LYS A 7 5.35 18.14 12.22
C LYS A 7 5.49 19.50 12.91
N LEU A 8 4.82 19.69 14.05
CA LEU A 8 4.92 20.91 14.85
C LEU A 8 6.34 21.13 15.37
N HIS A 9 6.94 20.13 16.04
CA HIS A 9 8.28 20.25 16.63
C HIS A 9 9.38 20.35 15.57
N SER A 10 9.20 19.71 14.41
CA SER A 10 10.11 19.85 13.27
C SER A 10 10.09 21.27 12.69
N ASN A 11 8.90 21.88 12.57
CA ASN A 11 8.77 23.28 12.15
C ASN A 11 9.36 24.24 13.18
N ASN A 12 9.14 24.00 14.48
CA ASN A 12 9.73 24.80 15.55
C ASN A 12 11.26 24.74 15.53
N THR A 13 11.82 23.54 15.35
CA THR A 13 13.28 23.33 15.22
C THR A 13 13.85 24.12 14.04
N LYS A 14 13.22 24.01 12.87
CA LYS A 14 13.62 24.76 11.67
C LYS A 14 13.64 26.27 11.93
N ASN A 15 12.55 26.81 12.47
CA ASN A 15 12.42 28.24 12.77
C ASN A 15 13.47 28.70 13.80
N ALA A 16 13.78 27.84 14.77
CA ALA A 16 14.75 28.13 15.81
C ALA A 16 16.19 28.21 15.26
N ILE A 17 16.55 27.28 14.37
CA ILE A 17 17.85 27.28 13.65
C ILE A 17 17.97 28.52 12.74
N GLU A 18 16.91 28.87 12.02
CA GLU A 18 16.90 30.08 11.18
C GLU A 18 17.09 31.37 11.99
N TYR A 19 16.51 31.44 13.21
CA TYR A 19 16.73 32.57 14.11
C TYR A 19 18.16 32.60 14.68
N LEU A 20 18.72 31.44 15.06
CA LEU A 20 20.10 31.31 15.52
C LEU A 20 21.09 31.79 14.45
N ASN A 21 20.93 31.34 13.20
CA ASN A 21 21.78 31.74 12.08
C ASN A 21 21.74 33.25 11.84
N ARG A 22 20.56 33.88 11.97
CA ARG A 22 20.43 35.36 11.89
C ARG A 22 21.19 36.06 13.01
N ASN A 23 21.15 35.55 14.23
CA ASN A 23 21.88 36.15 15.36
C ASN A 23 23.39 35.96 15.26
N LEU A 24 23.86 34.80 14.79
CA LEU A 24 25.28 34.56 14.50
C LEU A 24 25.81 35.52 13.44
N LYS A 25 25.03 35.77 12.39
CA LYS A 25 25.37 36.77 11.37
C LYS A 25 25.50 38.17 11.96
N LYS A 26 24.53 38.59 12.78
CA LYS A 26 24.58 39.89 13.50
C LYS A 26 25.79 40.00 14.43
N LEU A 27 26.15 38.93 15.14
CA LEU A 27 27.34 38.90 15.98
C LEU A 27 28.62 39.08 15.16
N SER A 28 28.71 38.40 14.01
CA SER A 28 29.85 38.55 13.09
C SER A 28 29.96 39.99 12.58
N GLU A 29 28.84 40.61 12.18
CA GLU A 29 28.81 42.00 11.72
C GLU A 29 29.21 42.98 12.84
N SER A 30 28.73 42.76 14.06
CA SER A 30 29.05 43.59 15.23
C SER A 30 30.52 43.46 15.64
N ASN A 31 31.11 42.26 15.56
CA ASN A 31 32.54 42.04 15.79
C ASN A 31 33.42 42.74 14.75
N CYS A 32 33.02 42.73 13.47
CA CYS A 32 33.71 43.49 12.43
C CYS A 32 33.72 45.00 12.72
N GLN A 33 32.62 45.54 13.25
CA GLN A 33 32.51 46.96 13.63
C GLN A 33 33.36 47.32 14.86
N LEU A 34 33.38 46.45 15.88
CA LEU A 34 34.21 46.63 17.08
C LEU A 34 35.71 46.69 16.78
N ASN A 35 36.17 45.88 15.83
CA ASN A 35 37.56 45.86 15.37
C ASN A 35 37.94 47.13 14.58
N GLN A 36 36.96 47.86 14.06
CA GLN A 36 37.18 49.09 13.28
C GLN A 36 37.10 50.36 14.13
N ASN A 37 36.24 50.40 15.16
CA ASN A 37 36.12 51.52 16.10
C ASN A 37 35.57 51.01 17.45
N SER A 38 36.33 51.09 18.54
CA SER A 38 35.88 50.59 19.85
C SER A 38 35.10 51.64 20.64
N HIS A 39 33.76 51.58 20.62
CA HIS A 39 32.90 52.38 21.50
C HIS A 39 32.18 51.51 22.55
N GLY A 40 32.01 52.04 23.77
CA GLY A 40 31.44 51.31 24.91
C GLY A 40 29.97 50.85 24.75
N SER A 41 29.20 51.47 23.84
CA SER A 41 27.84 51.03 23.50
C SER A 41 27.82 49.70 22.72
N GLN A 42 28.79 49.48 21.81
CA GLN A 42 28.86 48.28 20.98
C GLN A 42 29.19 47.01 21.79
N LYS A 43 29.92 47.16 22.90
CA LYS A 43 30.21 46.06 23.83
C LYS A 43 28.93 45.51 24.47
N LYS A 44 28.03 46.39 24.92
CA LYS A 44 26.74 46.00 25.51
C LYS A 44 25.82 45.32 24.50
N ASP A 45 25.81 45.79 23.25
CA ASP A 45 25.04 45.16 22.18
C ASP A 45 25.57 43.76 21.84
N THR A 46 26.89 43.59 21.83
CA THR A 46 27.54 42.28 21.62
C THR A 46 27.19 41.30 22.73
N GLU A 47 27.25 41.72 23.99
CA GLU A 47 26.85 40.91 25.15
C GLU A 47 25.36 40.50 25.08
N ARG A 48 24.49 41.41 24.64
CA ARG A 48 23.06 41.13 24.42
C ARG A 48 22.85 40.11 23.30
N ILE A 49 23.54 40.25 22.17
CA ILE A 49 23.46 39.29 21.06
C ILE A 49 23.96 37.91 21.53
N HIS A 50 25.02 37.86 22.33
CA HIS A 50 25.53 36.61 22.89
C HIS A 50 24.49 35.90 23.77
N HIS A 51 23.78 36.63 24.63
CA HIS A 51 22.70 36.07 25.44
C HIS A 51 21.54 35.54 24.58
N LEU A 52 21.18 36.26 23.50
CA LEU A 52 20.15 35.81 22.55
C LEU A 52 20.56 34.54 21.80
N ILE A 53 21.85 34.40 21.44
CA ILE A 53 22.38 33.19 20.81
C ILE A 53 22.28 32.00 21.76
N ILE A 54 22.73 32.14 23.01
CA ILE A 54 22.65 31.06 24.01
C ILE A 54 21.20 30.65 24.26
N GLY A 55 20.30 31.62 24.48
CA GLY A 55 18.88 31.34 24.70
C GLY A 55 18.24 30.61 23.52
N GLN A 56 18.56 31.04 22.29
CA GLN A 56 18.04 30.38 21.10
C GLN A 56 18.64 28.99 20.86
N PHE A 57 19.93 28.80 21.15
CA PHE A 57 20.58 27.51 21.07
C PHE A 57 19.90 26.50 22.01
N ASN A 58 19.70 26.88 23.29
CA ASN A 58 19.02 26.02 24.27
C ASN A 58 17.60 25.66 23.81
N LYS A 59 16.83 26.65 23.32
CA LYS A 59 15.49 26.38 22.77
C LYS A 59 15.54 25.40 21.59
N SER A 60 16.51 25.55 20.69
CA SER A 60 16.66 24.64 19.54
C SER A 60 17.02 23.23 19.99
N PHE A 61 17.88 23.12 21.01
CA PHE A 61 18.28 21.86 21.60
C PHE A 61 17.11 21.13 22.27
N ASP A 62 16.25 21.87 23.01
CA ASP A 62 15.04 21.31 23.63
C ASP A 62 14.07 20.76 22.58
N GLU A 63 13.82 21.52 21.50
CA GLU A 63 12.94 21.08 20.40
C GLU A 63 13.50 19.83 19.67
N ILE A 64 14.81 19.77 19.41
CA ILE A 64 15.47 18.58 18.84
C ILE A 64 15.30 17.38 19.78
N THR A 65 15.47 17.59 21.09
CA THR A 65 15.30 16.53 22.09
C THR A 65 13.86 16.00 22.09
N GLN A 66 12.86 16.87 21.91
CA GLN A 66 11.46 16.43 21.74
C GLN A 66 11.25 15.65 20.45
N VAL A 67 11.84 16.08 19.33
CA VAL A 67 11.76 15.34 18.05
C VAL A 67 12.40 13.95 18.19
N ILE A 68 13.57 13.85 18.82
CA ILE A 68 14.23 12.56 19.09
C ILE A 68 13.29 11.69 19.92
N LYS A 69 12.74 12.20 21.02
CA LYS A 69 11.83 11.45 21.90
C LYS A 69 10.56 10.98 21.18
N ILE A 70 9.94 11.83 20.35
CA ILE A 70 8.77 11.45 19.55
C ILE A 70 9.16 10.37 18.53
N THR A 71 10.32 10.52 17.89
CA THR A 71 10.81 9.54 16.91
C THR A 71 11.14 8.20 17.58
N GLU A 72 11.76 8.21 18.76
CA GLU A 72 12.00 7.03 19.57
C GLU A 72 10.69 6.38 20.01
N ASN A 73 9.67 7.16 20.39
CA ASN A 73 8.34 6.63 20.71
C ASN A 73 7.68 6.00 19.49
N LEU A 74 7.69 6.66 18.34
CA LEU A 74 7.16 6.11 17.08
C LEU A 74 7.93 4.86 16.64
N LEU A 75 9.25 4.85 16.81
CA LEU A 75 10.09 3.71 16.54
C LEU A 75 9.79 2.57 17.53
N ASN A 76 9.57 2.88 18.80
CA ASN A 76 9.19 1.92 19.82
C ASN A 76 7.76 1.42 19.67
N GLU A 77 6.84 2.20 19.10
CA GLU A 77 5.49 1.76 18.75
C GLU A 77 5.54 0.87 17.51
N ALA A 78 6.25 1.29 16.46
CA ALA A 78 6.53 0.45 15.30
C ALA A 78 7.26 -0.83 15.70
N ASN A 79 8.21 -0.74 16.64
CA ASN A 79 8.90 -1.88 17.19
C ASN A 79 8.07 -2.64 18.20
N ARG A 80 7.09 -2.10 18.93
CA ARG A 80 6.16 -2.90 19.74
C ARG A 80 5.17 -3.65 18.84
N ASN A 81 4.82 -3.05 17.72
CA ASN A 81 4.10 -3.70 16.63
C ASN A 81 4.98 -4.78 15.96
N ASN A 82 6.31 -4.60 15.88
CA ASN A 82 7.25 -5.58 15.26
C ASN A 82 7.94 -6.56 16.24
N SER A 83 8.03 -6.25 17.55
CA SER A 83 8.81 -6.97 18.58
C SER A 83 7.90 -7.79 19.49
N ASN A 84 6.60 -7.78 19.25
CA ASN A 84 5.74 -8.90 19.57
C ASN A 84 6.00 -10.02 18.56
N SER A 85 7.22 -10.59 18.63
CA SER A 85 7.66 -11.87 18.05
C SER A 85 7.50 -12.06 16.53
N ASN A 86 8.57 -12.51 15.89
CA ASN A 86 8.62 -13.15 14.57
C ASN A 86 7.80 -14.47 14.49
N GLU A 87 6.60 -14.48 15.03
CA GLU A 87 5.56 -15.46 14.76
C GLU A 87 4.56 -14.78 13.85
N ASN A 88 4.16 -15.47 12.77
CA ASN A 88 3.12 -15.07 11.83
C ASN A 88 1.81 -14.72 12.58
N ARG A 89 1.68 -13.50 13.12
CA ARG A 89 0.44 -13.07 13.76
C ARG A 89 -0.54 -12.76 12.66
N LEU A 90 -1.58 -13.58 12.60
CA LEU A 90 -2.70 -13.37 11.69
C LEU A 90 -3.29 -11.96 11.88
N PRO A 91 -3.78 -11.33 10.79
CA PRO A 91 -4.38 -10.00 10.86
C PRO A 91 -5.60 -10.01 11.79
N SER A 92 -5.95 -8.86 12.37
CA SER A 92 -7.20 -8.78 13.13
C SER A 92 -8.40 -8.87 12.20
N VAL A 93 -9.54 -9.35 12.68
CA VAL A 93 -10.79 -9.41 11.91
C VAL A 93 -11.19 -8.03 11.35
N LYS A 94 -10.90 -6.97 12.12
CA LYS A 94 -11.12 -5.59 11.68
C LYS A 94 -10.24 -5.26 10.47
N ASP A 95 -8.95 -5.58 10.51
CA ASP A 95 -8.02 -5.34 9.40
C ASP A 95 -8.43 -6.14 8.15
N VAL A 96 -8.88 -7.39 8.34
CA VAL A 96 -9.40 -8.22 7.23
C VAL A 96 -10.60 -7.54 6.56
N LYS A 97 -11.57 -7.10 7.34
CA LYS A 97 -12.77 -6.42 6.83
C LYS A 97 -12.44 -5.09 6.13
N GLU A 98 -11.52 -4.32 6.69
CA GLU A 98 -11.06 -3.07 6.08
C GLU A 98 -10.33 -3.32 4.76
N ASN A 99 -9.43 -4.30 4.73
CA ASN A 99 -8.70 -4.70 3.52
C ASN A 99 -9.65 -5.22 2.43
N LEU A 100 -10.62 -6.06 2.78
CA LEU A 100 -11.63 -6.58 1.84
C LEU A 100 -12.49 -5.45 1.28
N LYS A 101 -12.95 -4.53 2.13
CA LYS A 101 -13.70 -3.35 1.72
C LYS A 101 -12.90 -2.47 0.76
N SER A 102 -11.64 -2.17 1.10
CA SER A 102 -10.73 -1.43 0.22
C SER A 102 -10.51 -2.15 -1.11
N PHE A 103 -10.34 -3.47 -1.10
CA PHE A 103 -10.19 -4.25 -2.32
C PHE A 103 -11.37 -4.08 -3.29
N PHE A 104 -12.60 -4.04 -2.79
CA PHE A 104 -13.78 -3.84 -3.64
C PHE A 104 -13.98 -2.39 -4.08
N ILE A 105 -13.78 -1.41 -3.19
CA ILE A 105 -14.07 0.00 -3.46
C ILE A 105 -12.93 0.68 -4.25
N ASP A 106 -11.68 0.39 -3.90
CA ASP A 106 -10.54 1.15 -4.42
C ASP A 106 -10.25 0.78 -5.88
N LYS A 107 -9.79 1.76 -6.65
CA LYS A 107 -9.30 1.53 -8.01
C LYS A 107 -7.95 0.83 -7.96
N ILE A 108 -7.74 -0.12 -8.87
CA ILE A 108 -6.43 -0.75 -9.05
C ILE A 108 -5.36 0.28 -9.41
N LYS A 109 -4.17 0.09 -8.88
CA LYS A 109 -3.05 1.01 -9.05
C LYS A 109 -2.63 1.03 -10.52
N THR A 110 -2.32 2.22 -11.03
CA THR A 110 -1.79 2.41 -12.38
C THR A 110 -0.30 2.71 -12.34
N LYS A 111 0.44 2.31 -13.39
CA LYS A 111 1.88 2.60 -13.51
C LYS A 111 2.30 2.86 -14.95
N SER A 112 3.25 3.77 -15.13
CA SER A 112 3.95 4.04 -16.39
C SER A 112 5.07 3.02 -16.67
N SER A 113 5.51 2.96 -17.92
CA SER A 113 6.53 2.02 -18.39
C SER A 113 7.93 2.26 -17.78
N PRO A 114 8.78 1.21 -17.69
CA PRO A 114 8.51 -0.20 -18.02
C PRO A 114 7.67 -0.87 -16.92
N ILE A 115 6.74 -1.78 -17.28
CA ILE A 115 5.76 -2.31 -16.31
C ILE A 115 6.06 -3.77 -15.96
N PRO A 116 6.42 -4.08 -14.71
CA PRO A 116 6.58 -5.45 -14.23
C PRO A 116 5.82 -5.72 -12.93
N THR A 117 5.76 -7.03 -12.59
CA THR A 117 5.22 -7.64 -11.36
C THR A 117 3.73 -7.41 -11.13
N TYR A 118 2.94 -8.50 -11.14
CA TYR A 118 1.49 -8.47 -10.90
C TYR A 118 0.68 -7.55 -11.84
N CYS A 119 1.19 -7.34 -13.06
CA CYS A 119 0.56 -6.45 -14.03
C CYS A 119 -0.43 -7.19 -14.94
N GLY A 120 -1.69 -6.79 -14.89
CA GLY A 120 -2.75 -7.26 -15.79
C GLY A 120 -2.76 -8.78 -15.97
N CYS A 121 -2.88 -9.24 -17.22
CA CYS A 121 -2.98 -10.67 -17.54
C CYS A 121 -1.72 -11.50 -17.23
N TYR A 122 -0.60 -10.88 -16.88
CA TYR A 122 0.64 -11.57 -16.51
C TYR A 122 0.84 -11.70 -15.00
N ALA A 123 -0.14 -11.33 -14.18
CA ALA A 123 -0.02 -11.46 -12.74
C ALA A 123 0.37 -12.88 -12.30
N TYR A 124 -0.19 -13.90 -12.94
CA TYR A 124 0.06 -15.32 -12.67
C TYR A 124 1.53 -15.75 -12.79
N LYS A 125 2.38 -14.99 -13.49
CA LYS A 125 3.79 -15.32 -13.68
C LYS A 125 4.63 -15.06 -12.44
N ASN A 126 4.15 -14.23 -11.51
CA ASN A 126 4.87 -13.98 -10.27
C ASN A 126 4.24 -14.79 -9.14
N ARG A 127 5.03 -15.67 -8.53
CA ARG A 127 4.61 -16.48 -7.38
C ARG A 127 5.04 -15.91 -6.04
N ASN A 128 5.93 -14.91 -6.01
CA ASN A 128 6.43 -14.29 -4.77
C ASN A 128 5.38 -13.32 -4.20
N ILE A 129 4.27 -13.86 -3.74
CA ILE A 129 3.13 -13.08 -3.26
C ILE A 129 3.39 -12.56 -1.85
N LYS A 130 2.96 -11.33 -1.60
CA LYS A 130 3.13 -10.69 -0.29
C LYS A 130 1.94 -11.01 0.59
N GLU A 131 2.18 -11.15 1.89
CA GLU A 131 1.14 -11.18 2.92
C GLU A 131 0.11 -10.05 2.72
N GLY A 132 -1.16 -10.37 2.97
CA GLY A 132 -2.31 -9.49 2.78
C GLY A 132 -2.75 -9.33 1.31
N SER A 133 -2.04 -9.93 0.35
CA SER A 133 -2.47 -9.92 -1.06
C SER A 133 -3.63 -10.88 -1.28
N PHE A 134 -4.48 -10.57 -2.26
CA PHE A 134 -5.58 -11.43 -2.68
C PHE A 134 -5.15 -12.41 -3.77
N ILE A 135 -5.66 -13.64 -3.67
CA ILE A 135 -5.51 -14.72 -4.66
C ILE A 135 -6.88 -15.26 -5.05
N CYS A 136 -6.93 -15.88 -6.23
CA CYS A 136 -7.99 -16.81 -6.61
C CYS A 136 -7.47 -18.21 -6.29
N ALA A 137 -8.13 -18.90 -5.35
CA ALA A 137 -7.79 -20.25 -4.93
C ALA A 137 -8.78 -21.26 -5.51
N ARG A 138 -8.28 -22.39 -6.00
CA ARG A 138 -9.08 -23.52 -6.48
C ARG A 138 -9.34 -24.50 -5.34
N ILE A 139 -10.60 -24.79 -5.09
CA ILE A 139 -11.05 -25.80 -4.14
C ILE A 139 -11.80 -26.89 -4.91
N ILE A 140 -11.45 -28.15 -4.69
CA ILE A 140 -12.11 -29.27 -5.35
C ILE A 140 -13.05 -29.95 -4.34
N THR A 141 -14.35 -29.89 -4.61
CA THR A 141 -15.40 -30.50 -3.79
C THR A 141 -16.23 -31.42 -4.68
N ASP A 142 -16.44 -32.67 -4.27
CA ASP A 142 -17.20 -33.67 -5.04
C ASP A 142 -16.76 -33.82 -6.51
N GLY A 143 -15.46 -33.66 -6.77
CA GLY A 143 -14.88 -33.75 -8.10
C GLY A 143 -15.11 -32.51 -8.98
N LYS A 144 -15.66 -31.42 -8.45
CA LYS A 144 -15.86 -30.15 -9.15
C LYS A 144 -14.92 -29.07 -8.60
N SER A 145 -14.36 -28.28 -9.50
CA SER A 145 -13.54 -27.13 -9.12
C SER A 145 -14.42 -25.92 -8.82
N HIS A 146 -14.18 -25.30 -7.68
CA HIS A 146 -14.73 -24.02 -7.26
C HIS A 146 -13.57 -23.03 -7.06
N PHE A 147 -13.82 -21.75 -7.27
CA PHE A 147 -12.77 -20.74 -7.27
C PHE A 147 -13.15 -19.58 -6.36
N TYR A 148 -12.35 -19.32 -5.31
CA TYR A 148 -12.72 -18.34 -4.28
C TYR A 148 -11.61 -17.32 -4.05
N LEU A 149 -12.01 -16.14 -3.61
CA LEU A 149 -11.12 -15.07 -3.17
C LEU A 149 -10.55 -15.41 -1.80
N TYR A 150 -9.23 -15.46 -1.71
CA TYR A 150 -8.51 -15.73 -0.46
C TYR A 150 -7.49 -14.62 -0.20
N MET A 151 -7.21 -14.35 1.09
CA MET A 151 -6.18 -13.41 1.51
C MET A 151 -4.96 -14.17 2.03
N THR A 152 -3.80 -13.88 1.45
CA THR A 152 -2.53 -14.56 1.76
C THR A 152 -1.99 -14.16 3.12
N THR A 153 -1.44 -15.14 3.85
CA THR A 153 -0.67 -14.93 5.09
C THR A 153 0.81 -15.15 4.83
N LYS A 154 1.15 -16.18 4.06
CA LYS A 154 2.54 -16.58 3.82
C LYS A 154 2.68 -17.35 2.51
N HIS A 155 3.82 -17.20 1.84
CA HIS A 155 4.22 -18.07 0.72
C HIS A 155 5.65 -18.54 0.92
N GLU A 156 5.83 -19.84 1.08
CA GLU A 156 7.15 -20.45 1.29
C GLU A 156 7.13 -21.91 0.80
N ASN A 157 8.26 -22.40 0.28
CA ASN A 157 8.45 -23.81 -0.09
C ASN A 157 7.40 -24.38 -1.07
N GLY A 158 6.87 -23.54 -1.97
CA GLY A 158 5.87 -23.95 -2.97
C GLY A 158 4.44 -24.08 -2.43
N PHE A 159 4.20 -23.54 -1.23
CA PHE A 159 2.89 -23.49 -0.61
C PHE A 159 2.51 -22.05 -0.26
N CYS A 160 1.26 -21.69 -0.56
CA CYS A 160 0.64 -20.44 -0.15
C CYS A 160 -0.34 -20.73 0.99
N GLU A 161 -0.10 -20.15 2.15
CA GLU A 161 -1.05 -20.10 3.25
C GLU A 161 -1.96 -18.88 3.04
N ALA A 162 -3.26 -19.09 3.15
CA ALA A 162 -4.27 -18.05 2.98
C ALA A 162 -5.56 -18.39 3.74
N PHE A 163 -6.43 -17.43 3.94
CA PHE A 163 -7.75 -17.65 4.57
C PHE A 163 -8.85 -16.96 3.77
N ASP A 164 -10.08 -17.44 3.94
CA ASP A 164 -11.28 -16.84 3.36
C ASP A 164 -11.64 -15.57 4.17
N PRO A 165 -11.59 -14.37 3.55
CA PRO A 165 -11.90 -13.12 4.24
C PRO A 165 -13.39 -12.92 4.51
N THR A 166 -14.25 -13.85 4.07
CA THR A 166 -15.71 -13.83 4.20
C THR A 166 -16.28 -14.99 5.01
N ALA A 167 -15.44 -15.85 5.61
CA ALA A 167 -15.90 -16.97 6.41
C ALA A 167 -16.83 -16.56 7.56
N ASP A 168 -17.94 -17.29 7.75
CA ASP A 168 -18.94 -17.00 8.80
C ASP A 168 -18.36 -17.01 10.22
N ASP A 169 -17.30 -17.79 10.44
CA ASP A 169 -16.63 -17.93 11.73
C ASP A 169 -15.37 -17.07 11.87
N LEU A 170 -15.14 -16.12 10.95
CA LEU A 170 -14.00 -15.20 11.00
C LEU A 170 -13.90 -14.44 12.34
N GLU A 171 -15.02 -14.09 12.96
CA GLU A 171 -15.09 -13.44 14.28
C GLU A 171 -14.63 -14.34 15.44
N LYS A 172 -14.67 -15.66 15.25
CA LYS A 172 -14.24 -16.65 16.26
C LYS A 172 -12.80 -17.04 16.04
N GLU A 173 -12.44 -17.39 14.81
CA GLU A 173 -11.14 -17.92 14.46
C GLU A 173 -10.85 -17.71 12.98
N ILE A 174 -9.63 -17.25 12.66
CA ILE A 174 -9.15 -17.19 11.28
C ILE A 174 -8.59 -18.57 10.90
N LYS A 175 -9.31 -19.28 10.03
CA LYS A 175 -8.89 -20.59 9.52
C LYS A 175 -7.96 -20.45 8.34
N VAL A 176 -6.68 -20.73 8.55
CA VAL A 176 -5.66 -20.74 7.50
C VAL A 176 -5.68 -22.07 6.76
N VAL A 177 -5.71 -21.99 5.43
CA VAL A 177 -5.65 -23.11 4.50
C VAL A 177 -4.34 -23.02 3.72
N GLN A 178 -3.75 -24.18 3.42
CA GLN A 178 -2.52 -24.27 2.64
C GLN A 178 -2.84 -24.74 1.21
N PHE A 179 -2.43 -23.95 0.23
CA PHE A 179 -2.58 -24.22 -1.20
C PHE A 179 -1.22 -24.54 -1.82
N LYS A 180 -1.17 -25.53 -2.73
CA LYS A 180 -0.01 -25.74 -3.60
C LYS A 180 0.05 -24.64 -4.66
N ASP A 181 1.23 -24.34 -5.20
CA ASP A 181 1.40 -23.34 -6.29
C ASP A 181 0.48 -23.52 -7.50
N ASP A 182 0.04 -24.75 -7.75
CA ASP A 182 -0.88 -25.08 -8.83
C ASP A 182 -2.36 -24.91 -8.47
N ASP A 183 -2.70 -24.68 -7.21
CA ASP A 183 -4.09 -24.53 -6.73
C ASP A 183 -4.47 -23.08 -6.44
N TRP A 184 -3.64 -22.11 -6.83
CA TRP A 184 -4.00 -20.70 -6.78
C TRP A 184 -3.35 -19.86 -7.89
N THR A 185 -3.90 -18.68 -8.15
CA THR A 185 -3.31 -17.64 -9.00
C THR A 185 -3.44 -16.26 -8.33
N PRO A 186 -2.39 -15.41 -8.37
CA PRO A 186 -2.48 -14.05 -7.86
C PRO A 186 -3.44 -13.19 -8.69
N LEU A 187 -4.10 -12.25 -8.01
CA LEU A 187 -4.82 -11.18 -8.68
C LEU A 187 -3.84 -10.10 -9.19
N PRO A 188 -4.16 -9.40 -10.28
CA PRO A 188 -3.40 -8.24 -10.67
C PRO A 188 -3.54 -7.13 -9.62
N THR A 189 -2.41 -6.54 -9.23
CA THR A 189 -2.39 -5.41 -8.28
C THR A 189 -2.03 -4.09 -8.97
N ILE A 190 -1.58 -4.17 -10.22
CA ILE A 190 -1.15 -3.04 -11.04
C ILE A 190 -1.70 -3.23 -12.46
N ILE A 191 -2.05 -2.13 -13.11
CA ILE A 191 -2.30 -2.07 -14.56
C ILE A 191 -1.57 -0.89 -15.19
N PRO A 192 -1.37 -0.90 -16.53
CA PRO A 192 -0.82 0.26 -17.22
C PRO A 192 -1.71 1.49 -17.09
N GLU A 193 -1.11 2.69 -17.06
CA GLU A 193 -1.87 3.97 -17.04
C GLU A 193 -2.86 4.10 -18.21
N ARG A 194 -2.47 3.64 -19.40
CA ARG A 194 -3.33 3.56 -20.58
C ARG A 194 -3.56 2.10 -20.95
N PRO A 195 -4.77 1.70 -21.39
CA PRO A 195 -5.01 0.36 -21.91
C PRO A 195 -4.03 -0.01 -23.04
N ILE A 196 -3.44 -1.20 -22.96
CA ILE A 196 -2.45 -1.70 -23.91
C ILE A 196 -2.64 -3.22 -24.05
N LYS A 197 -3.01 -3.67 -25.25
CA LYS A 197 -3.29 -5.08 -25.59
C LYS A 197 -2.27 -6.10 -25.07
N ARG A 198 -0.98 -5.72 -25.02
CA ARG A 198 0.11 -6.59 -24.53
C ARG A 198 -0.14 -7.08 -23.09
N TRP A 199 -0.78 -6.27 -22.24
CA TRP A 199 -1.00 -6.55 -20.81
C TRP A 199 -2.42 -7.03 -20.51
N GLU A 200 -3.21 -7.31 -21.55
CA GLU A 200 -4.62 -7.65 -21.45
C GLU A 200 -4.85 -9.13 -21.79
N HIS A 201 -5.91 -9.72 -21.24
CA HIS A 201 -6.39 -11.03 -21.68
C HIS A 201 -6.89 -10.94 -23.12
N THR A 202 -6.57 -11.91 -23.96
CA THR A 202 -6.91 -11.88 -25.38
C THR A 202 -8.42 -12.03 -25.59
N LYS A 203 -8.96 -11.37 -26.62
CA LYS A 203 -10.35 -11.57 -27.05
C LYS A 203 -10.65 -13.04 -27.28
N SER A 204 -11.85 -13.47 -26.90
CA SER A 204 -12.34 -14.86 -26.91
C SER A 204 -11.60 -15.84 -25.99
N SER A 205 -10.63 -15.40 -25.18
CA SER A 205 -10.06 -16.25 -24.15
C SER A 205 -11.03 -16.47 -22.99
N THR A 206 -10.95 -17.64 -22.37
CA THR A 206 -11.63 -17.95 -21.10
C THR A 206 -10.76 -17.48 -19.94
N VAL A 207 -11.37 -16.75 -19.02
CA VAL A 207 -10.77 -16.20 -17.80
C VAL A 207 -11.61 -16.58 -16.59
N LEU A 208 -11.06 -16.37 -15.40
CA LEU A 208 -11.82 -16.40 -14.16
C LEU A 208 -12.08 -14.95 -13.71
N SER A 209 -13.30 -14.66 -13.29
CA SER A 209 -13.70 -13.31 -12.88
C SER A 209 -14.61 -13.36 -11.66
N LEU A 210 -14.46 -12.41 -10.74
CA LEU A 210 -15.51 -12.15 -9.75
C LEU A 210 -16.80 -11.77 -10.48
N PHE A 211 -17.93 -12.15 -9.88
CA PHE A 211 -19.25 -11.94 -10.46
C PHE A 211 -19.97 -10.80 -9.74
N PRO A 212 -20.62 -9.87 -10.48
CA PRO A 212 -21.45 -8.85 -9.87
C PRO A 212 -22.85 -9.42 -9.60
N GLU A 213 -23.29 -9.42 -8.35
CA GLU A 213 -24.64 -9.85 -7.94
C GLU A 213 -25.33 -8.70 -7.19
N ALA A 214 -26.55 -8.34 -7.61
CA ALA A 214 -27.35 -7.26 -7.00
C ALA A 214 -26.62 -5.90 -6.82
N GLY A 215 -25.63 -5.61 -7.66
CA GLY A 215 -24.84 -4.37 -7.61
C GLY A 215 -23.60 -4.43 -6.71
N GLU A 216 -23.32 -5.58 -6.10
CA GLU A 216 -22.12 -5.84 -5.30
C GLU A 216 -21.27 -6.93 -5.96
N TRP A 217 -19.98 -7.00 -5.60
CA TRP A 217 -19.07 -8.02 -6.11
C TRP A 217 -19.04 -9.20 -5.15
N THR A 218 -19.20 -10.41 -5.66
CA THR A 218 -19.05 -11.64 -4.87
C THR A 218 -17.57 -11.94 -4.61
N THR A 219 -17.32 -12.92 -3.73
CA THR A 219 -15.98 -13.49 -3.47
C THR A 219 -15.71 -14.78 -4.24
N GLU A 220 -16.62 -15.20 -5.12
CA GLU A 220 -16.47 -16.38 -5.97
C GLU A 220 -16.12 -15.97 -7.39
N PHE A 221 -15.21 -16.74 -8.00
CA PHE A 221 -14.80 -16.55 -9.37
C PHE A 221 -15.54 -17.54 -10.28
N TYR A 222 -16.05 -17.00 -11.37
CA TYR A 222 -16.77 -17.76 -12.40
C TYR A 222 -16.01 -17.72 -13.72
N LEU A 223 -16.24 -18.74 -14.54
CA LEU A 223 -15.71 -18.76 -15.91
C LEU A 223 -16.42 -17.71 -16.74
N ALA A 224 -15.62 -16.96 -17.50
CA ALA A 224 -16.14 -15.96 -18.43
C ALA A 224 -15.30 -15.89 -19.71
N LYS A 225 -15.92 -15.46 -20.79
CA LYS A 225 -15.28 -15.25 -22.09
C LYS A 225 -15.07 -13.76 -22.33
N VAL A 226 -13.87 -13.40 -22.76
CA VAL A 226 -13.54 -12.00 -23.10
C VAL A 226 -14.21 -11.61 -24.43
N LEU A 227 -15.22 -10.74 -24.39
CA LEU A 227 -15.87 -10.18 -25.58
C LEU A 227 -15.09 -8.97 -26.13
N ALA A 228 -14.69 -8.06 -25.24
CA ALA A 228 -13.89 -6.89 -25.57
C ALA A 228 -12.84 -6.59 -24.49
N GLN A 229 -11.66 -6.14 -24.94
CA GLN A 229 -10.55 -5.77 -24.07
C GLN A 229 -10.64 -4.30 -23.65
N PRO A 230 -10.02 -3.86 -22.53
CA PRO A 230 -9.98 -2.46 -22.13
C PRO A 230 -9.48 -1.52 -23.24
N SER A 231 -8.50 -1.95 -24.03
CA SER A 231 -7.97 -1.16 -25.16
C SER A 231 -8.91 -1.04 -26.36
N GLU A 232 -9.94 -1.88 -26.43
CA GLU A 232 -11.00 -1.81 -27.45
C GLU A 232 -12.19 -0.98 -26.97
N ARG A 233 -12.19 -0.60 -25.69
CA ARG A 233 -13.24 0.17 -25.00
C ARG A 233 -12.71 1.52 -24.51
N SER A 234 -11.73 2.12 -25.22
CA SER A 234 -11.05 3.35 -24.78
C SER A 234 -11.97 4.56 -24.58
N ASP A 235 -13.12 4.57 -25.27
CA ASP A 235 -14.09 5.66 -25.24
C ASP A 235 -15.23 5.42 -24.23
N SER A 236 -15.15 4.35 -23.43
CA SER A 236 -16.14 4.03 -22.40
C SER A 236 -15.86 4.76 -21.09
N ASP A 237 -16.90 5.15 -20.36
CA ASP A 237 -16.79 5.76 -19.03
C ASP A 237 -16.12 4.81 -18.01
N GLU A 238 -16.25 3.51 -18.22
CA GLU A 238 -15.73 2.47 -17.34
C GLU A 238 -14.66 1.61 -18.00
N ARG A 239 -13.43 1.72 -17.46
CA ARG A 239 -12.30 0.88 -17.84
C ARG A 239 -12.48 -0.54 -17.28
N GLY A 240 -12.45 -1.52 -18.17
CA GLY A 240 -12.57 -2.94 -17.83
C GLY A 240 -12.75 -3.83 -19.04
N TYR A 241 -12.76 -5.15 -18.82
CA TYR A 241 -13.14 -6.14 -19.82
C TYR A 241 -14.65 -6.20 -19.95
N GLU A 242 -15.15 -6.41 -21.16
CA GLU A 242 -16.52 -6.89 -21.35
C GLU A 242 -16.48 -8.42 -21.37
N LEU A 243 -17.15 -9.03 -20.41
CA LEU A 243 -17.12 -10.47 -20.17
C LEU A 243 -18.51 -11.08 -20.32
N GLU A 244 -18.59 -12.24 -20.98
CA GLU A 244 -19.77 -13.10 -21.06
C GLU A 244 -19.59 -14.29 -20.10
N PHE A 245 -20.47 -14.43 -19.12
CA PHE A 245 -20.48 -15.54 -18.16
C PHE A 245 -21.30 -16.72 -18.69
N GLU A 246 -21.24 -17.87 -18.00
CA GLU A 246 -21.90 -19.12 -18.43
C GLU A 246 -23.44 -19.01 -18.53
N ASP A 247 -24.04 -18.09 -17.78
CA ASP A 247 -25.48 -17.77 -17.85
C ASP A 247 -25.84 -16.85 -19.03
N ASN A 248 -24.86 -16.51 -19.88
CA ASN A 248 -24.93 -15.54 -20.97
C ASN A 248 -25.15 -14.08 -20.51
N SER A 249 -24.95 -13.79 -19.23
CA SER A 249 -24.90 -12.41 -18.76
C SER A 249 -23.62 -11.72 -19.26
N VAL A 250 -23.74 -10.44 -19.59
CA VAL A 250 -22.62 -9.61 -20.06
C VAL A 250 -22.38 -8.48 -19.08
N HIS A 251 -21.15 -8.39 -18.58
CA HIS A 251 -20.77 -7.38 -17.60
C HIS A 251 -19.45 -6.71 -17.96
N ILE A 252 -19.33 -5.44 -17.57
CA ILE A 252 -18.07 -4.72 -17.57
C ILE A 252 -17.36 -5.00 -16.24
N VAL A 253 -16.21 -5.68 -16.31
CA VAL A 253 -15.45 -6.07 -15.12
C VAL A 253 -14.10 -5.38 -15.11
N SER A 254 -13.79 -4.72 -13.99
CA SER A 254 -12.48 -4.11 -13.76
C SER A 254 -11.35 -5.13 -13.88
N GLU A 255 -10.22 -4.74 -14.47
CA GLU A 255 -9.08 -5.65 -14.63
C GLU A 255 -8.58 -6.26 -13.31
N LYS A 256 -8.87 -5.63 -12.16
CA LYS A 256 -8.50 -6.12 -10.82
C LYS A 256 -9.20 -7.40 -10.40
N PHE A 257 -10.36 -7.69 -10.99
CA PHE A 257 -11.20 -8.84 -10.65
C PHE A 257 -11.08 -9.99 -11.67
N VAL A 258 -10.23 -9.84 -12.69
CA VAL A 258 -10.05 -10.81 -13.75
C VAL A 258 -8.68 -11.47 -13.61
N VAL A 259 -8.65 -12.80 -13.59
CA VAL A 259 -7.41 -13.57 -13.47
C VAL A 259 -7.29 -14.61 -14.59
N TYR A 260 -6.04 -15.05 -14.80
CA TYR A 260 -5.73 -16.12 -15.74
C TYR A 260 -6.38 -17.42 -15.30
N TYR A 261 -7.02 -18.13 -16.25
CA TYR A 261 -7.53 -19.48 -16.05
C TYR A 261 -6.49 -20.51 -16.52
N PRO A 262 -5.77 -21.18 -15.61
CA PRO A 262 -4.69 -22.09 -15.97
C PRO A 262 -5.18 -23.32 -16.76
N PRO A 263 -4.39 -23.85 -17.71
CA PRO A 263 -4.82 -24.98 -18.52
C PRO A 263 -5.07 -26.25 -17.71
N HIS A 264 -4.33 -26.47 -16.62
CA HIS A 264 -4.49 -27.62 -15.73
C HIS A 264 -5.71 -27.52 -14.80
N TRP A 265 -6.45 -26.42 -14.83
CA TRP A 265 -7.74 -26.28 -14.13
C TRP A 265 -8.93 -26.62 -15.03
N LYS A 266 -8.70 -26.98 -16.29
CA LYS A 266 -9.74 -27.31 -17.29
C LYS A 266 -10.15 -28.78 -17.27
N THR A 267 -9.44 -29.61 -16.53
CA THR A 267 -9.62 -31.06 -16.38
C THR A 267 -10.32 -31.36 -15.07
#